data_AF-A0A0Q5NCQ9-F1
#
_entry.id   AF-A0A0Q5NCQ9-F1
#
_cell.length_a   1.000
_cell.length_b   1.000
_cell.length_c   1.000
_cell.angle_alpha   90.00
_cell.angle_beta   90.00
_cell.angle_gamma   90.00
#
_symmetry.space_group_name_H-M   'P 1'
#
loop_
_entity.id
_entity.type
_entity.pdbx_description
1 polymer ?
#
loop_
_entity_poly.entity_id
_entity_poly.type
_entity_poly.pdbx_seq_one_letter_code
_entity_poly.pdbx_strand_id
1 'polypeptide(L)'
;MKDQEIEFQAKMYAYAINSATKEHGFKKDEGWKVTLANEQEKAEIEQKYYPTVSTQITAGSLLKLSEFVKDILNLTPVFANDPINAFGAQHSDSEYIIAYNPIRVHR
;
A
#
# COMPACT_ATOMS: atom_id res chain seq x y z
N MET A 1 -15.83 14.40 -10.24
CA MET A 1 -16.39 13.46 -9.24
C MET A 1 -15.51 12.22 -9.13
N LYS A 2 -15.40 11.36 -10.17
CA LYS A 2 -14.55 10.15 -10.13
C LYS A 2 -13.10 10.38 -9.65
N ASP A 3 -12.45 11.43 -10.12
CA ASP A 3 -11.07 11.74 -9.71
C ASP A 3 -10.96 12.12 -8.23
N GLN A 4 -11.95 12.84 -7.69
CA GLN A 4 -11.99 13.22 -6.27
C GLN A 4 -12.26 12.02 -5.38
N GLU A 5 -13.04 11.05 -5.85
CA GLU A 5 -13.29 9.78 -5.15
C GLU A 5 -12.01 8.93 -5.08
N ILE A 6 -11.28 8.82 -6.20
CA ILE A 6 -9.99 8.12 -6.25
C ILE A 6 -8.95 8.83 -5.35
N GLU A 7 -8.85 10.15 -5.42
CA GLU A 7 -7.94 10.92 -4.56
C GLU A 7 -8.29 10.75 -3.07
N PHE A 8 -9.59 10.76 -2.73
CA PHE A 8 -10.05 10.52 -1.37
C PHE A 8 -9.70 9.11 -0.89
N GLN A 9 -9.92 8.09 -1.72
CA GLN A 9 -9.51 6.72 -1.43
C GLN A 9 -8.00 6.61 -1.20
N ALA A 10 -7.18 7.28 -2.03
CA ALA A 10 -5.72 7.30 -1.86
C ALA A 10 -5.30 7.92 -0.52
N LYS A 11 -5.95 9.03 -0.12
CA LYS A 11 -5.72 9.67 1.19
C LYS A 11 -6.10 8.75 2.35
N MET A 12 -7.25 8.08 2.27
CA MET A 12 -7.69 7.13 3.28
C MET A 12 -6.72 5.96 3.41
N TYR A 13 -6.23 5.45 2.29
CA TYR A 13 -5.25 4.37 2.27
C TYR A 13 -3.91 4.78 2.89
N ALA A 14 -3.36 5.94 2.49
CA ALA A 14 -2.12 6.46 3.07
C ALA A 14 -2.26 6.76 4.58
N TYR A 15 -3.43 7.25 5.00
CA TYR A 15 -3.74 7.44 6.42
C TYR A 15 -3.73 6.11 7.19
N ALA A 16 -4.35 5.05 6.63
CA ALA A 16 -4.35 3.72 7.24
C ALA A 16 -2.93 3.16 7.38
N ILE A 17 -2.07 3.28 6.36
CA ILE A 17 -0.66 2.86 6.46
C ILE A 17 0.06 3.65 7.55
N ASN A 18 -0.09 4.98 7.59
CA ASN A 18 0.54 5.81 8.62
C ASN A 18 0.06 5.45 10.04
N SER A 19 -1.23 5.15 10.20
CA SER A 19 -1.79 4.66 11.46
C SER A 19 -1.16 3.34 11.86
N ALA A 20 -1.10 2.37 10.94
CA ALA A 20 -0.48 1.07 11.18
C ALA A 20 1.02 1.18 11.51
N THR A 21 1.76 2.10 10.87
CA THR A 21 3.17 2.35 11.23
C THR A 21 3.32 2.79 12.68
N LYS A 22 2.43 3.69 13.14
CA LYS A 22 2.44 4.19 14.52
C LYS A 22 2.04 3.11 15.51
N GLU A 23 1.03 2.31 15.19
CA GLU A 23 0.52 1.24 16.04
C GLU A 23 1.56 0.12 16.23
N HIS A 24 2.28 -0.25 15.16
CA HIS A 24 3.17 -1.40 15.17
C HIS A 24 4.65 -1.06 15.41
N GLY A 25 5.00 0.23 15.48
CA GLY A 25 6.33 0.72 15.83
C GLY A 25 7.44 0.13 14.97
N PHE A 26 7.55 0.59 13.72
CA PHE A 26 8.58 0.10 12.78
C PHE A 26 9.98 0.53 13.21
N LYS A 27 10.95 -0.38 13.10
CA LYS A 27 12.38 -0.12 13.32
C LYS A 27 12.97 0.66 12.14
N LYS A 28 14.19 1.17 12.32
CA LYS A 28 14.88 1.99 11.32
C LYS A 28 15.17 1.26 9.99
N ASP A 29 15.30 -0.06 10.06
CA ASP A 29 15.53 -0.97 8.94
C ASP A 29 14.23 -1.59 8.39
N GLU A 30 13.09 -1.31 9.02
CA GLU A 30 11.78 -1.77 8.59
C GLU A 30 11.08 -0.71 7.75
N GLY A 31 10.45 -1.15 6.67
CA GLY A 31 9.75 -0.28 5.73
C GLY A 31 8.49 -0.94 5.20
N TRP A 32 7.67 -0.15 4.52
CA TRP A 32 6.50 -0.65 3.83
C TRP A 32 6.88 -0.99 2.40
N LYS A 33 6.55 -2.22 1.99
CA LYS A 33 6.52 -2.60 0.59
C LYS A 33 5.08 -2.53 0.10
N VAL A 34 4.85 -1.80 -1.00
CA VAL A 34 3.53 -1.66 -1.61
C VAL A 34 3.50 -2.34 -2.97
N THR A 35 2.51 -3.17 -3.19
CA THR A 35 2.35 -3.93 -4.44
C THR A 35 0.91 -3.92 -4.91
N LEU A 36 0.74 -4.09 -6.22
CA LEU A 36 -0.54 -4.45 -6.80
C LEU A 36 -0.70 -5.96 -6.65
N ALA A 37 -1.92 -6.40 -6.34
CA ALA A 37 -2.21 -7.81 -6.09
C ALA A 37 -3.61 -8.17 -6.60
N ASN A 38 -3.79 -9.40 -7.05
CA ASN A 38 -5.12 -10.00 -7.14
C ASN A 38 -5.57 -10.54 -5.76
N GLU A 39 -6.78 -11.08 -5.68
CA GLU A 39 -7.35 -11.63 -4.43
C GLU A 39 -6.45 -12.71 -3.80
N GLN A 40 -5.89 -13.61 -4.63
CA GLN A 40 -5.05 -14.72 -4.16
C GLN A 40 -3.72 -14.20 -3.61
N GLU A 41 -3.02 -13.33 -4.34
CA GLU A 41 -1.76 -12.73 -3.93
C GLU A 41 -1.92 -11.90 -2.65
N LYS A 42 -3.03 -11.15 -2.54
CA LYS A 42 -3.39 -10.43 -1.31
C LYS A 42 -3.46 -11.40 -0.14
N ALA A 43 -4.20 -12.50 -0.29
CA ALA A 43 -4.35 -13.50 0.78
C ALA A 43 -3.00 -14.13 1.16
N GLU A 44 -2.16 -14.45 0.19
CA GLU A 44 -0.81 -14.99 0.42
C GLU A 44 0.08 -14.00 1.18
N ILE A 45 0.03 -12.71 0.82
CA ILE A 45 0.77 -11.65 1.51
C ILE A 45 0.26 -11.47 2.95
N GLU A 46 -1.07 -11.44 3.15
CA GLU A 46 -1.69 -11.29 4.47
C GLU A 46 -1.40 -12.48 5.39
N GLN A 47 -1.30 -13.69 4.84
CA GLN A 47 -0.86 -14.87 5.60
C GLN A 47 0.63 -14.82 5.94
N LYS A 48 1.46 -14.29 5.03
CA LYS A 48 2.92 -14.35 5.18
C LYS A 48 3.49 -13.21 6.00
N TYR A 49 2.96 -12.00 5.91
CA TYR A 49 3.57 -10.80 6.50
C TYR A 49 2.63 -10.10 7.48
N TYR A 50 3.20 -9.36 8.42
CA TYR A 50 2.44 -8.54 9.36
C TYR A 50 3.21 -7.29 9.81
N PRO A 51 2.61 -6.10 9.86
CA PRO A 51 1.23 -5.79 9.50
C PRO A 51 1.02 -5.71 7.99
N THR A 52 -0.26 -5.80 7.59
CA THR A 52 -0.71 -5.56 6.22
C THR A 52 -1.83 -4.53 6.18
N VAL A 53 -1.86 -3.72 5.12
CA VAL A 53 -2.94 -2.76 4.85
C VAL A 53 -3.30 -2.85 3.38
N SER A 54 -4.53 -3.26 3.09
CA SER A 54 -5.01 -3.45 1.72
C SER A 54 -6.21 -2.55 1.41
N THR A 55 -6.34 -2.15 0.14
CA THR A 55 -7.54 -1.48 -0.38
C THR A 55 -7.89 -2.06 -1.74
N GLN A 56 -9.17 -2.30 -1.98
CA GLN A 56 -9.68 -2.79 -3.25
C GLN A 56 -9.91 -1.63 -4.21
N ILE A 57 -9.69 -1.87 -5.50
CA ILE A 57 -9.84 -0.89 -6.55
C ILE A 57 -10.36 -1.52 -7.83
N THR A 58 -11.18 -0.76 -8.55
CA THR A 58 -11.60 -1.11 -9.89
C THR A 58 -10.44 -1.00 -10.88
N ALA A 59 -10.28 -1.98 -11.78
CA ALA A 59 -9.19 -2.03 -12.75
C ALA A 59 -9.02 -0.73 -13.58
N GLY A 60 -10.12 -0.04 -13.90
CA GLY A 60 -10.10 1.23 -14.64
C GLY A 60 -9.51 2.43 -13.87
N SER A 61 -9.36 2.32 -12.54
CA SER A 61 -8.84 3.38 -11.67
C SER A 61 -7.47 3.05 -11.08
N LEU A 62 -7.00 1.80 -11.25
CA LEU A 62 -5.83 1.22 -10.58
C LEU A 62 -4.57 2.06 -10.73
N LEU A 63 -4.23 2.41 -11.96
CA LEU A 63 -3.03 3.19 -12.28
C LEU A 63 -3.09 4.57 -11.61
N LYS A 64 -4.22 5.26 -11.73
CA LYS A 64 -4.42 6.60 -11.16
C LYS A 64 -4.40 6.61 -9.63
N LEU A 65 -5.01 5.62 -8.98
CA LEU A 65 -4.93 5.48 -7.52
C LEU A 65 -3.48 5.20 -7.09
N SER A 66 -2.76 4.32 -7.80
CA SER A 66 -1.38 3.98 -7.46
C SER A 66 -0.46 5.21 -7.53
N GLU A 67 -0.65 6.08 -8.53
CA GLU A 67 0.06 7.36 -8.64
C GLU A 67 -0.28 8.29 -7.47
N PHE A 68 -1.57 8.50 -7.16
CA PHE A 68 -1.94 9.34 -6.03
C PHE A 68 -1.43 8.81 -4.69
N VAL A 69 -1.51 7.50 -4.45
CA VAL A 69 -0.98 6.87 -3.23
C VAL A 69 0.52 7.09 -3.14
N LYS A 70 1.26 6.89 -4.26
CA LYS A 70 2.71 7.15 -4.31
C LYS A 70 3.03 8.58 -3.90
N ASP A 71 2.33 9.54 -4.48
CA ASP A 71 2.56 10.96 -4.22
C ASP A 71 2.27 11.31 -2.77
N ILE A 72 1.15 10.86 -2.22
CA ILE A 72 0.76 11.13 -0.83
C ILE A 72 1.74 10.49 0.16
N LEU A 73 2.15 9.24 -0.08
CA LEU A 73 3.11 8.56 0.79
C LEU A 73 4.47 9.25 0.77
N ASN A 74 4.98 9.63 -0.41
CA ASN A 74 6.26 10.32 -0.52
C ASN A 74 6.26 11.74 0.09
N LEU A 75 5.09 12.39 0.16
CA LEU A 75 4.92 13.64 0.89
C LEU A 75 4.77 13.45 2.41
N THR A 76 4.54 12.23 2.88
CA THR A 76 4.34 11.93 4.29
C THR A 76 5.70 11.71 4.99
N PRO A 77 6.04 12.47 6.06
CA PRO A 77 7.38 12.45 6.66
C PRO A 77 7.90 11.08 7.10
N VAL A 78 6.98 10.18 7.47
CA VAL A 78 7.31 8.80 7.89
C VAL A 78 7.94 7.98 6.76
N PHE A 79 7.60 8.26 5.50
CA PHE A 79 8.14 7.56 4.33
C PHE A 79 9.24 8.35 3.62
N ALA A 80 9.59 9.55 4.10
CA ALA A 80 10.62 10.38 3.46
C ALA A 80 12.00 9.70 3.39
N ASN A 81 12.29 8.80 4.33
CA ASN A 81 13.55 8.04 4.37
C ASN A 81 13.53 6.76 3.51
N ASP A 82 12.35 6.27 3.15
CA ASP A 82 12.15 5.08 2.32
C ASP A 82 11.00 5.33 1.33
N PRO A 83 11.25 6.18 0.31
CA PRO A 83 10.21 6.58 -0.62
C PRO A 83 9.72 5.39 -1.44
N ILE A 84 8.41 5.34 -1.68
CA ILE A 84 7.82 4.29 -2.50
C ILE A 84 8.14 4.59 -3.96
N ASN A 85 9.17 3.90 -4.46
CA ASN A 85 9.68 4.14 -5.81
C ASN A 85 8.79 3.50 -6.88
N ALA A 86 8.26 2.31 -6.61
CA ALA A 86 7.37 1.60 -7.51
C ALA A 86 6.39 0.75 -6.71
N PHE A 87 5.21 0.56 -7.27
CA PHE A 87 4.32 -0.52 -6.89
C PHE A 87 4.87 -1.75 -7.62
N GLY A 88 4.80 -2.93 -7.01
CA GLY A 88 5.21 -4.19 -7.65
C GLY A 88 4.57 -4.40 -9.04
N ALA A 89 4.97 -5.46 -9.75
CA ALA A 89 4.46 -5.74 -11.08
C ALA A 89 2.92 -5.73 -11.11
N GLN A 90 2.36 -5.02 -12.09
CA GLN A 90 0.92 -5.00 -12.33
C GLN A 90 0.52 -6.25 -13.12
N HIS A 91 -0.45 -7.00 -12.61
CA HIS A 91 -1.08 -8.10 -13.32
C HIS A 91 -2.40 -7.62 -13.94
N SER A 92 -2.85 -8.30 -15.00
CA SER A 92 -4.10 -7.96 -15.71
C SER A 92 -5.35 -8.09 -14.83
N ASP A 93 -5.24 -8.87 -13.75
CA ASP A 93 -6.25 -9.19 -12.75
C ASP A 93 -5.95 -8.53 -11.39
N SER A 94 -5.01 -7.57 -11.32
CA SER A 94 -4.76 -6.83 -10.08
C SER A 94 -5.97 -5.96 -9.71
N GLU A 95 -6.51 -6.19 -8.52
CA GLU A 95 -7.70 -5.50 -7.99
C GLU A 95 -7.42 -4.87 -6.63
N TYR A 96 -6.22 -5.05 -6.08
CA TYR A 96 -5.84 -4.58 -4.76
C TYR A 96 -4.53 -3.82 -4.80
N ILE A 97 -4.43 -2.81 -3.94
CA ILE A 97 -3.15 -2.26 -3.49
C ILE A 97 -2.94 -2.77 -2.07
N ILE A 98 -1.82 -3.47 -1.84
CA ILE A 98 -1.47 -3.99 -0.52
C ILE A 98 -0.09 -3.46 -0.09
N ALA A 99 -0.05 -2.96 1.14
CA ALA A 99 1.15 -2.54 1.85
C ALA A 99 1.44 -3.60 2.91
N TYR A 100 2.68 -4.03 3.00
CA TYR A 100 3.12 -4.98 4.01
C TYR A 100 4.54 -4.69 4.45
N ASN A 101 4.89 -5.12 5.67
CA ASN A 101 6.28 -5.10 6.12
C ASN A 101 6.98 -6.41 5.68
N PRO A 102 7.94 -6.37 4.74
CA PRO A 102 8.56 -7.58 4.19
C PRO A 102 9.51 -8.29 5.17
N ILE A 103 9.91 -7.63 6.27
CA ILE A 103 10.82 -8.17 7.28
C ILE A 103 10.05 -8.97 8.34
N ARG A 104 8.84 -8.52 8.66
CA ARG A 104 7.99 -9.14 9.66
C ARG A 104 7.13 -10.24 9.04
N VAL A 105 7.65 -11.46 9.07
CA VAL A 105 6.97 -12.67 8.59
C VAL A 105 6.17 -13.31 9.75
N HIS A 106 4.94 -13.75 9.50
CA HIS A 106 4.20 -14.60 10.45
C HIS A 106 5.02 -15.87 10.73
N ARG A 107 5.25 -16.17 12.01
CA ARG A 107 5.92 -17.41 12.44
C ARG A 107 4.90 -18.52 12.66
#